data_AF-A0A0W1QJL9-F1
#
_entry.id   AF-A0A0W1QJL9-F1
#
_cell.length_a   1.000
_cell.length_b   1.000
_cell.length_c   1.000
_cell.angle_alpha   90.00
_cell.angle_beta   90.00
_cell.angle_gamma   90.00
#
_symmetry.space_group_name_H-M   'P 1'
#
loop_
_entity.id
_entity.type
_entity.pdbx_description
1 polymer ?
#
loop_
_entity_poly.entity_id
_entity_poly.type
_entity_poly.pdbx_seq_one_letter_code
_entity_poly.pdbx_strand_id
1 'polypeptide(L)'
;MARATEDGATFSASDIAVIEPIAKAVAPSKPADERTIRQSIGTLAASMPAQSTSEVAGRLKLNAYVSALGGCDAAALAYACRRCLKELDWFPTVRQIEERLKAYVSPEQHAINVARYILRNGKREAAEETCGPVTDEQVRRMSTEIRRMGLRLGHIPQEQLDRITAEERAAEAPEQRAA
;
A
#
# COMPACT_ATOMS: atom_id res chain seq x y z
N MET A 1 8.65 11.25 -1.85
CA MET A 1 7.74 10.10 -2.11
C MET A 1 8.06 9.33 -3.38
N ALA A 2 8.76 9.90 -4.39
CA ALA A 2 9.12 9.18 -5.62
C ALA A 2 9.91 7.88 -5.40
N ARG A 3 10.83 7.87 -4.42
CA ARG A 3 11.62 6.69 -4.04
C ARG A 3 10.80 5.47 -3.60
N ALA A 4 9.60 5.66 -3.07
CA ALA A 4 8.83 4.55 -2.50
C ALA A 4 8.13 3.66 -3.54
N THR A 5 8.06 4.12 -4.79
CA THR A 5 7.47 3.39 -5.93
C THR A 5 8.52 2.93 -6.95
N GLU A 6 9.81 3.11 -6.66
CA GLU A 6 10.90 2.65 -7.51
C GLU A 6 11.13 1.14 -7.37
N ASP A 7 11.48 0.50 -8.48
CA ASP A 7 11.61 -0.97 -8.61
C ASP A 7 12.91 -1.43 -7.93
N GLY A 8 12.92 -1.45 -6.60
CA GLY A 8 14.13 -1.64 -5.79
C GLY A 8 14.10 -0.99 -4.42
N ALA A 9 13.07 -0.21 -4.09
CA ALA A 9 12.94 0.43 -2.79
C ALA A 9 12.91 -0.61 -1.65
N THR A 10 13.89 -0.52 -0.76
CA THR A 10 13.92 -1.25 0.50
C THR A 10 13.46 -0.35 1.64
N PHE A 11 12.74 -0.92 2.59
CA PHE A 11 12.20 -0.20 3.73
C PHE A 11 12.76 -0.79 5.03
N SER A 12 13.34 0.08 5.86
CA SER A 12 13.81 -0.28 7.20
C SER A 12 12.62 -0.49 8.15
N ALA A 13 12.87 -1.11 9.31
CA ALA A 13 11.86 -1.25 10.36
C ALA A 13 11.33 0.12 10.85
N SER A 14 12.19 1.14 10.90
CA SER A 14 11.82 2.51 11.24
C SER A 14 10.89 3.16 10.20
N ASP A 15 11.13 2.92 8.91
CA ASP A 15 10.27 3.46 7.85
C ASP A 15 8.87 2.84 7.92
N ILE A 16 8.80 1.53 8.16
CA ILE A 16 7.53 0.81 8.30
C ILE A 16 6.72 1.37 9.48
N ALA A 17 7.37 1.65 10.61
CA ALA A 17 6.71 2.23 11.79
C ALA A 17 6.07 3.61 11.51
N VAL A 18 6.66 4.41 10.63
CA VAL A 18 6.11 5.71 10.20
C VAL A 18 4.98 5.54 9.18
N ILE A 19 5.07 4.56 8.30
CA ILE A 19 4.10 4.32 7.22
C ILE A 19 2.82 3.65 7.74
N GLU A 20 2.93 2.79 8.74
CA GLU A 20 1.81 2.04 9.32
C GLU A 20 0.61 2.90 9.75
N PRO A 21 0.77 3.99 10.53
CA PRO A 21 -0.36 4.84 10.90
C PRO A 21 -1.00 5.52 9.69
N ILE A 22 -0.21 5.90 8.68
CA ILE A 22 -0.72 6.51 7.44
C ILE A 22 -1.57 5.50 6.66
N ALA A 23 -1.13 4.25 6.57
CA ALA A 23 -1.88 3.20 5.86
C ALA A 23 -3.25 2.89 6.51
N LYS A 24 -3.34 3.08 7.84
CA LYS A 24 -4.57 2.88 8.64
C LYS A 24 -5.48 4.11 8.66
N ALA A 25 -5.01 5.27 8.22
CA ALA A 25 -5.81 6.49 8.21
C ALA A 25 -7.00 6.40 7.22
N VAL A 26 -8.00 7.25 7.47
CA VAL A 26 -9.16 7.45 6.60
C VAL A 26 -9.07 8.87 6.05
N ALA A 27 -9.21 9.03 4.73
CA ALA A 27 -9.17 10.34 4.11
C ALA A 27 -10.37 11.19 4.59
N PRO A 28 -10.14 12.43 5.05
CA PRO A 28 -11.24 13.32 5.39
C PRO A 28 -12.02 13.66 4.12
N SER A 29 -13.34 13.52 4.16
CA SER A 29 -14.22 14.00 3.08
C SER A 29 -14.91 15.28 3.53
N LYS A 30 -14.93 16.29 2.64
CA LYS A 30 -15.65 17.54 2.88
C LYS A 30 -16.82 17.60 1.90
N PRO A 31 -18.05 17.30 2.36
CA PRO A 31 -19.21 17.32 1.48
C PRO A 31 -19.40 18.72 0.89
N ALA A 32 -19.80 18.77 -0.37
CA ALA A 32 -20.08 19.99 -1.09
C ALA A 32 -21.41 20.58 -0.62
N ASP A 33 -21.37 21.82 -0.16
CA ASP A 33 -22.58 22.59 0.11
C ASP A 33 -23.34 22.86 -1.19
N GLU A 34 -24.66 23.03 -1.10
CA GLU A 34 -25.52 23.34 -2.24
C GLU A 34 -25.03 24.57 -3.02
N ARG A 35 -24.52 25.59 -2.33
CA ARG A 35 -23.94 26.79 -2.96
C ARG A 35 -22.76 26.43 -3.86
N THR A 36 -21.88 25.55 -3.40
CA THR A 36 -20.70 25.08 -4.13
C THR A 36 -21.11 24.28 -5.37
N ILE A 37 -22.14 23.44 -5.23
CA ILE A 37 -22.69 22.68 -6.36
C ILE A 37 -23.25 23.64 -7.41
N ARG A 38 -24.11 24.58 -7.01
CA ARG A 38 -24.70 25.57 -7.92
C ARG A 38 -23.64 26.41 -8.63
N GLN A 39 -22.59 26.84 -7.92
CA GLN A 39 -21.48 27.58 -8.51
C GLN A 39 -20.70 26.74 -9.54
N SER A 40 -20.43 25.47 -9.22
CA SER A 40 -19.68 24.56 -10.11
C SER A 40 -20.47 24.28 -11.40
N ILE A 41 -21.77 23.99 -11.26
CA ILE A 41 -22.67 23.76 -12.41
C ILE A 41 -22.88 25.04 -13.21
N GLY A 42 -23.04 26.20 -12.54
CA GLY A 42 -23.12 27.50 -13.21
C GLY A 42 -21.88 27.81 -14.04
N THR A 43 -20.69 27.45 -13.54
CA THR A 43 -19.43 27.59 -14.27
C THR A 43 -19.40 26.71 -15.52
N LEU A 44 -19.87 25.46 -15.43
CA LEU A 44 -20.00 24.59 -16.61
C LEU A 44 -21.00 25.16 -17.62
N ALA A 45 -22.12 25.70 -17.17
CA ALA A 45 -23.16 26.24 -18.04
C ALA A 45 -22.70 27.52 -18.77
N ALA A 46 -21.84 28.31 -18.12
CA ALA A 46 -21.25 29.51 -18.73
C ALA A 46 -20.14 29.19 -19.74
N SER A 47 -19.37 28.12 -19.51
CA SER A 47 -18.20 27.77 -20.31
C SER A 47 -18.49 26.84 -21.49
N MET A 48 -19.62 26.12 -21.47
CA MET A 48 -19.92 25.08 -22.44
C MET A 48 -21.20 25.38 -23.21
N PRO A 49 -21.28 25.02 -24.50
CA PRO A 49 -22.52 25.13 -25.24
C PRO A 49 -23.57 24.21 -24.60
N ALA A 50 -24.73 24.79 -24.33
CA ALA A 50 -25.87 24.11 -23.74
C ALA A 50 -27.11 24.34 -24.61
N GLN A 51 -28.06 23.41 -24.55
CA GLN A 51 -29.35 23.57 -25.20
C GLN A 51 -30.05 24.82 -24.67
N SER A 52 -30.61 25.65 -25.55
CA SER A 52 -31.44 26.79 -25.15
C SER A 52 -32.64 26.30 -24.34
N THR A 53 -32.72 26.67 -23.08
CA THR A 53 -33.84 26.34 -22.20
C THR A 53 -34.53 27.60 -21.71
N SER A 54 -35.84 27.52 -21.48
CA SER A 54 -36.55 28.57 -20.74
C SER A 54 -35.99 28.69 -19.32
N GLU A 55 -36.18 29.84 -18.69
CA GLU A 55 -35.69 30.09 -17.32
C GLU A 55 -36.24 29.06 -16.32
N VAL A 56 -37.52 28.69 -16.46
CA VAL A 56 -38.17 27.67 -15.63
C VAL A 56 -37.50 26.29 -15.82
N ALA A 57 -37.26 25.89 -17.07
CA ALA A 57 -36.59 24.63 -17.37
C ALA A 57 -35.13 24.61 -16.87
N GLY A 58 -34.43 25.75 -16.96
CA GLY A 58 -33.07 25.91 -16.44
C GLY A 58 -33.00 25.73 -14.91
N ARG A 59 -33.93 26.35 -14.18
CA ARG A 59 -34.02 26.19 -12.71
C ARG A 59 -34.33 24.76 -12.30
N LEU A 60 -35.26 24.09 -12.98
CA LEU A 60 -35.58 22.68 -12.72
C LEU A 60 -34.38 21.76 -12.98
N LYS A 61 -33.65 21.98 -14.09
CA LYS A 61 -32.41 21.25 -14.37
C LYS A 61 -31.39 21.46 -13.26
N LEU A 62 -31.14 22.71 -12.85
CA LEU A 62 -30.18 23.01 -11.78
C LEU A 62 -30.54 22.31 -10.46
N ASN A 63 -31.82 22.31 -10.09
CA ASN A 63 -32.28 21.61 -8.88
C ASN A 63 -32.06 20.10 -8.97
N ALA A 64 -32.24 19.50 -10.15
CA ALA A 64 -31.92 18.09 -10.36
C ALA A 64 -30.42 17.80 -10.17
N TYR A 65 -29.53 18.67 -10.66
CA TYR A 65 -28.09 18.56 -10.41
C TYR A 65 -27.75 18.67 -8.93
N VAL A 66 -28.34 19.65 -8.22
CA VAL A 66 -28.13 19.81 -6.78
C VAL A 66 -28.57 18.58 -6.01
N SER A 67 -29.75 18.03 -6.34
CA SER A 67 -30.28 16.84 -5.67
C SER A 67 -29.42 15.61 -5.93
N ALA A 68 -28.92 15.43 -7.15
CA ALA A 68 -28.14 14.25 -7.51
C ALA A 68 -26.69 14.30 -7.01
N LEU A 69 -26.08 15.50 -7.02
CA LEU A 69 -24.70 15.71 -6.56
C LEU A 69 -24.64 16.05 -5.06
N GLY A 70 -25.76 16.01 -4.36
CA GLY A 70 -25.83 16.23 -2.92
C GLY A 70 -24.96 15.24 -2.16
N GLY A 71 -24.12 15.73 -1.25
CA GLY A 71 -23.24 14.89 -0.42
C GLY A 71 -21.97 14.41 -1.11
N CYS A 72 -21.72 14.77 -2.37
CA CYS A 72 -20.42 14.52 -3.01
C CYS A 72 -19.31 15.39 -2.38
N ASP A 73 -18.07 14.94 -2.44
CA ASP A 73 -16.94 15.72 -1.94
C ASP A 73 -16.69 16.95 -2.82
N ALA A 74 -16.44 18.11 -2.20
CA ALA A 74 -16.27 19.38 -2.91
C ALA A 74 -15.05 19.39 -3.84
N ALA A 75 -13.95 18.75 -3.43
CA ALA A 75 -12.75 18.66 -4.24
C ALA A 75 -12.94 17.69 -5.41
N ALA A 76 -13.67 16.58 -5.17
CA ALA A 76 -14.09 15.66 -6.22
C ALA A 76 -14.96 16.37 -7.28
N LEU A 77 -15.93 17.18 -6.86
CA LEU A 77 -16.79 17.93 -7.78
C LEU A 77 -15.99 18.92 -8.64
N ALA A 78 -15.07 19.65 -8.02
CA ALA A 78 -14.18 20.56 -8.74
C ALA A 78 -13.29 19.81 -9.75
N TYR A 79 -12.79 18.62 -9.39
CA TYR A 79 -12.07 17.74 -10.31
C TYR A 79 -12.94 17.29 -11.48
N ALA A 80 -14.15 16.81 -11.20
CA ALA A 80 -15.09 16.34 -12.21
C ALA A 80 -15.43 17.47 -13.20
N CYS A 81 -15.71 18.67 -12.71
CA CYS A 81 -15.99 19.83 -13.56
C CYS A 81 -14.81 20.18 -14.47
N ARG A 82 -13.57 20.18 -13.93
CA ARG A 82 -12.36 20.39 -14.74
C ARG A 82 -12.18 19.33 -15.81
N ARG A 83 -12.53 18.08 -15.54
CA ARG A 83 -12.47 16.99 -16.53
C ARG A 83 -13.55 17.15 -17.60
N CYS A 84 -14.78 17.52 -17.22
CA CYS A 84 -15.84 17.83 -18.19
C CYS A 84 -15.39 18.92 -19.17
N LEU A 85 -14.83 20.03 -18.67
CA LEU A 85 -14.34 21.13 -19.52
C LEU A 85 -13.21 20.74 -20.47
N LYS A 86 -12.43 19.69 -20.15
CA LYS A 86 -11.31 19.24 -20.98
C LYS A 86 -11.69 18.17 -21.99
N GLU A 87 -12.74 17.40 -21.72
CA GLU A 87 -13.04 16.16 -22.45
C GLU A 87 -14.35 16.22 -23.23
N LEU A 88 -15.27 17.11 -22.86
CA LEU A 88 -16.60 17.17 -23.42
C LEU A 88 -16.78 18.45 -24.21
N ASP A 89 -17.37 18.33 -25.40
CA ASP A 89 -17.70 19.49 -26.24
C ASP A 89 -19.04 20.14 -25.86
N TRP A 90 -19.89 19.40 -25.14
CA TRP A 90 -21.25 19.80 -24.77
C TRP A 90 -21.50 19.68 -23.27
N PHE A 91 -22.45 20.46 -22.77
CA PHE A 91 -22.81 20.47 -21.35
C PHE A 91 -23.10 19.03 -20.83
N PRO A 92 -22.42 18.59 -19.75
CA PRO A 92 -22.49 17.21 -19.28
C PRO A 92 -23.83 16.88 -18.63
N THR A 93 -24.25 15.62 -18.74
CA THR A 93 -25.33 15.03 -17.95
C THR A 93 -24.86 14.72 -16.52
N VAL A 94 -25.79 14.60 -15.57
CA VAL A 94 -25.50 14.17 -14.18
C VAL A 94 -24.65 12.90 -14.15
N ARG A 95 -25.03 11.88 -14.93
CA ARG A 95 -24.29 10.61 -15.02
C ARG A 95 -22.83 10.81 -15.44
N GLN A 96 -22.56 11.68 -16.42
CA GLN A 96 -21.21 11.97 -16.88
C GLN A 96 -20.36 12.70 -15.83
N ILE A 97 -20.99 13.52 -14.98
CA ILE A 97 -20.32 14.15 -13.84
C ILE A 97 -20.02 13.09 -12.77
N GLU A 98 -20.98 12.22 -12.45
CA GLU A 98 -20.79 11.13 -11.48
C GLU A 98 -19.70 10.13 -11.89
N GLU A 99 -19.61 9.80 -13.17
CA GLU A 99 -18.54 8.95 -13.70
C GLU A 99 -17.15 9.56 -13.44
N ARG A 100 -17.02 10.88 -13.58
CA ARG A 100 -15.77 11.60 -13.31
C ARG A 100 -15.52 11.81 -11.82
N LEU A 101 -16.57 11.95 -11.03
CA LEU A 101 -16.49 11.97 -9.56
C LEU A 101 -15.89 10.67 -9.03
N LYS A 102 -16.33 9.52 -9.54
CA LYS A 102 -15.81 8.19 -9.12
C LYS A 102 -14.33 7.99 -9.44
N ALA A 103 -13.83 8.66 -10.48
CA ALA A 103 -12.43 8.60 -10.86
C ALA A 103 -11.52 9.47 -9.97
N TYR A 104 -12.10 10.35 -9.15
CA TYR A 104 -11.33 11.21 -8.26
C TYR A 104 -10.74 10.41 -7.09
N VAL A 105 -9.44 10.61 -6.86
CA VAL A 105 -8.74 10.15 -5.67
C VAL A 105 -8.15 11.38 -5.00
N SER A 106 -8.52 11.64 -3.75
CA SER A 106 -7.95 12.77 -3.01
C SER A 106 -6.44 12.56 -2.80
N PRO A 107 -5.64 13.63 -2.66
CA PRO A 107 -4.21 13.50 -2.36
C PRO A 107 -3.94 12.67 -1.10
N GLU A 108 -4.78 12.82 -0.09
CA GLU A 108 -4.73 12.06 1.16
C GLU A 108 -5.04 10.58 0.91
N GLN A 109 -6.10 10.29 0.15
CA GLN A 109 -6.45 8.92 -0.20
C GLN A 109 -5.37 8.26 -1.06
N HIS A 110 -4.73 9.02 -1.96
CA HIS A 110 -3.60 8.56 -2.74
C HIS A 110 -2.42 8.21 -1.84
N ALA A 111 -2.05 9.07 -0.89
CA ALA A 111 -0.99 8.80 0.08
C ALA A 111 -1.28 7.55 0.93
N ILE A 112 -2.53 7.38 1.39
CA ILE A 112 -2.98 6.18 2.11
C ILE A 112 -2.83 4.93 1.24
N ASN A 113 -3.23 4.99 -0.04
CA ASN A 113 -3.12 3.87 -0.96
C ASN A 113 -1.66 3.48 -1.23
N VAL A 114 -0.77 4.47 -1.37
CA VAL A 114 0.68 4.25 -1.51
C VAL A 114 1.25 3.61 -0.23
N ALA A 115 0.88 4.10 0.95
CA ALA A 115 1.30 3.52 2.22
C ALA A 115 0.86 2.05 2.35
N ARG A 116 -0.39 1.73 1.98
CA ARG A 116 -0.90 0.35 1.94
C ARG A 116 -0.14 -0.53 0.95
N TYR A 117 0.20 0.01 -0.22
CA TYR A 117 1.00 -0.70 -1.21
C TYR A 117 2.39 -1.06 -0.66
N ILE A 118 3.06 -0.10 -0.02
CA ILE A 118 4.38 -0.30 0.58
C ILE A 118 4.33 -1.38 1.66
N LEU A 119 3.34 -1.37 2.54
CA LEU A 119 3.22 -2.39 3.59
C LEU A 119 2.98 -3.80 3.04
N ARG A 120 2.28 -3.90 1.91
CA ARG A 120 1.92 -5.19 1.29
C ARG A 120 3.05 -5.77 0.44
N ASN A 121 3.69 -4.92 -0.35
CA ASN A 121 4.58 -5.34 -1.44
C ASN A 121 6.01 -4.81 -1.30
N GLY A 122 6.27 -3.91 -0.35
CA GLY A 122 7.59 -3.30 -0.16
C GLY A 122 8.63 -4.33 0.28
N LYS A 123 9.79 -4.32 -0.38
CA LYS A 123 10.92 -5.14 0.05
C LYS A 123 11.41 -4.62 1.38
N ARG A 124 11.50 -5.49 2.37
CA ARG A 124 12.05 -5.12 3.68
C ARG A 124 13.56 -5.28 3.61
N GLU A 125 14.29 -4.37 4.24
CA GLU A 125 15.69 -4.65 4.54
C GLU A 125 15.70 -5.91 5.40
N ALA A 126 16.35 -6.96 4.91
CA ALA A 126 16.67 -8.09 5.77
C ALA A 126 17.55 -7.49 6.86
N ALA A 127 17.03 -7.42 8.09
CA ALA A 127 17.91 -7.30 9.22
C ALA A 127 18.91 -8.45 9.04
N GLU A 128 20.20 -8.14 8.97
CA GLU A 128 21.22 -9.14 9.23
C GLU A 128 20.93 -9.60 10.66
N GLU A 129 20.09 -10.63 10.79
CA GLU A 129 20.10 -11.47 11.96
C GLU A 129 21.53 -11.97 12.01
N THR A 130 22.32 -11.34 12.89
CA THR A 130 23.57 -11.90 13.37
C THR A 130 23.19 -13.22 13.99
N CYS A 131 23.15 -14.26 13.15
CA CYS A 131 23.04 -15.63 13.59
C CYS A 131 24.23 -15.79 14.53
N GLY A 132 23.93 -15.87 15.83
CA GLY A 132 24.98 -16.07 16.83
C GLY A 132 25.83 -17.29 16.44
N PRO A 133 27.03 -17.44 17.00
CA PRO A 133 27.86 -18.61 16.73
C PRO A 133 27.02 -19.88 16.91
N VAL A 134 27.05 -20.77 15.90
CA VAL A 134 26.24 -21.98 15.87
C VAL A 134 26.52 -22.77 17.16
N THR A 135 25.49 -23.02 17.94
CA THR A 135 25.63 -23.69 19.25
C THR A 135 25.84 -25.19 19.08
N ASP A 136 26.52 -25.83 20.03
CA ASP A 136 26.80 -27.29 19.99
C ASP A 136 25.52 -28.11 19.82
N GLU A 137 24.43 -27.68 20.45
CA GLU A 137 23.10 -28.30 20.35
C GLU A 137 22.50 -28.18 18.94
N GLN A 138 22.73 -27.06 18.25
CA GLN A 138 22.30 -26.89 16.85
C GLN A 138 23.10 -27.80 15.93
N VAL A 139 24.41 -27.92 16.14
CA VAL A 139 25.28 -28.80 15.35
C VAL A 139 24.88 -30.27 15.52
N ARG A 140 24.51 -30.71 16.74
CA ARG A 140 24.00 -32.07 16.99
C ARG A 140 22.74 -32.38 16.18
N ARG A 141 21.82 -31.42 16.04
CA ARG A 141 20.58 -31.59 15.28
C ARG A 141 20.79 -31.60 13.76
N MET A 142 21.95 -31.18 13.27
CA MET A 142 22.28 -31.18 11.85
C MET A 142 22.65 -32.57 11.34
N SER A 143 22.28 -32.86 10.09
CA SER A 143 22.76 -34.05 9.39
C SER A 143 24.27 -33.97 9.14
N THR A 144 24.90 -35.12 8.95
CA THR A 144 26.35 -35.22 8.64
C THR A 144 26.75 -34.45 7.38
N GLU A 145 25.88 -34.35 6.38
CA GLU A 145 26.10 -33.54 5.17
C GLU A 145 26.13 -32.05 5.49
N ILE A 146 25.19 -31.58 6.31
CA ILE A 146 25.11 -30.16 6.73
C ILE A 146 26.30 -29.81 7.64
N ARG A 147 26.70 -30.70 8.55
CA ARG A 147 27.90 -30.54 9.38
C ARG A 147 29.18 -30.36 8.53
N ARG A 148 29.36 -31.20 7.51
CA ARG A 148 30.51 -31.08 6.56
C ARG A 148 30.47 -29.80 5.74
N MET A 149 29.28 -29.40 5.31
CA MET A 149 29.10 -28.15 4.57
C MET A 149 29.40 -26.92 5.44
N GLY A 150 28.93 -26.92 6.70
CA GLY A 150 29.22 -25.86 7.67
C GLY A 150 30.70 -25.73 8.02
N LEU A 151 31.42 -26.85 8.11
CA LEU A 151 32.88 -26.87 8.25
C LEU A 151 33.58 -26.26 7.02
N ARG A 152 33.19 -26.66 5.80
CA ARG A 152 33.79 -26.16 4.55
C ARG A 152 33.60 -24.65 4.37
N LEU A 153 32.48 -24.11 4.83
CA LEU A 153 32.16 -22.69 4.75
C LEU A 153 32.71 -21.87 5.95
N GLY A 154 33.37 -22.51 6.92
CA GLY A 154 33.95 -21.84 8.08
C GLY A 154 32.94 -21.39 9.14
N HIS A 155 31.70 -21.87 9.08
CA HIS A 155 30.65 -21.54 10.05
C HIS A 155 30.64 -22.46 11.27
N ILE A 156 31.31 -23.63 11.20
CA ILE A 156 31.50 -24.55 12.31
C ILE A 156 32.99 -24.85 12.46
N PRO A 157 33.65 -24.47 13.57
CA PRO A 157 35.05 -24.81 13.81
C PRO A 157 35.25 -26.32 13.94
N GLN A 158 36.37 -26.82 13.40
CA GLN A 158 36.75 -28.23 13.44
C GLN A 158 36.74 -28.80 14.87
N GLU A 159 37.22 -28.02 15.84
CA GLU A 159 37.27 -28.38 17.26
C GLU A 159 35.88 -28.67 17.85
N GLN A 160 34.84 -27.97 17.38
CA GLN A 160 33.47 -28.14 17.83
C GLN A 160 32.86 -29.43 17.26
N LEU A 161 33.13 -29.74 15.99
CA LEU A 161 32.70 -31.01 15.38
C LEU A 161 33.40 -32.21 16.01
N ASP A 162 34.71 -32.12 16.26
CA ASP A 162 35.47 -33.20 16.86
C ASP A 162 35.00 -33.49 18.29
N ARG A 163 34.67 -32.45 19.06
CA ARG A 163 34.07 -32.58 20.40
C ARG A 163 32.72 -33.30 20.37
N ILE A 164 31.81 -32.87 19.49
CA ILE A 164 30.48 -33.47 19.36
C ILE A 164 30.56 -34.92 18.89
N THR A 165 31.43 -35.21 17.92
CA THR A 165 31.59 -36.57 17.39
C THR A 165 32.22 -37.50 18.45
N ALA A 166 33.13 -36.97 19.27
CA ALA A 166 33.71 -37.72 20.39
C ALA A 166 32.66 -38.03 21.49
N GLU A 167 31.79 -37.07 21.80
CA GLU A 167 30.68 -37.25 22.74
C GLU A 167 29.63 -38.25 22.23
N GLU A 168 29.26 -38.19 20.94
CA GLU A 168 28.34 -39.17 20.31
C GLU A 168 28.92 -40.59 20.37
N ARG A 169 30.22 -40.76 20.05
CA ARG A 169 30.91 -42.06 20.14
C ARG A 169 31.04 -42.58 21.58
N ALA A 170 31.26 -41.68 22.55
CA ALA A 170 31.32 -42.05 23.96
C ALA A 170 29.96 -42.49 24.50
N ALA A 171 28.86 -41.91 23.98
CA ALA A 171 27.49 -42.28 24.32
C ALA A 171 27.03 -43.59 23.69
N GLU A 172 27.56 -43.98 22.52
CA GLU A 172 27.29 -45.27 21.86
C GLU A 172 28.09 -46.46 22.43
N ALA A 173 29.17 -46.19 23.17
CA ALA A 173 30.07 -47.21 23.70
C ALA A 173 29.60 -48.07 24.91
N PRO A 174 28.51 -47.78 25.67
CA PRO A 174 28.23 -48.56 26.89
C PRO A 174 27.46 -49.88 26.70
N GLU A 175 26.95 -50.23 25.51
CA GLU A 175 26.10 -51.43 25.36
C GLU A 175 26.81 -52.71 24.87
N GLN A 176 28.10 -52.69 24.50
CA GLN A 176 28.77 -53.90 23.98
C GLN A 176 29.60 -54.68 25.02
N ARG A 177 29.39 -54.46 26.32
CA ARG A 177 30.04 -55.24 27.40
C ARG A 177 29.02 -55.86 28.36
N ALA A 178 28.02 -56.57 27.83
CA ALA A 178 27.23 -57.53 28.61
C ALA A 178 26.56 -58.55 27.68
N ALA A 179 27.34 -59.52 27.19
CA ALA A 179 26.86 -60.76 26.60
C ALA A 179 27.77 -61.91 27.05
#